data_AF-A0A6A3MLC8-F1
#
_entry.id   AF-A0A6A3MLC8-F1
#
_cell.length_a   1.000
_cell.length_b   1.000
_cell.length_c   1.000
_cell.angle_alpha   90.00
_cell.angle_beta   90.00
_cell.angle_gamma   90.00
#
_symmetry.space_group_name_H-M   'P 1'
#
loop_
_entity.id
_entity.type
_entity.pdbx_description
1 polymer ?
#
loop_
_entity_poly.entity_id
_entity_poly.type
_entity_poly.pdbx_seq_one_letter_code
_entity_poly.pdbx_strand_id
1 'polypeptide(L)'
;MRYLGQTRNMELVLNATEEGLRVATDADWANDVQDRKSVSGFAAFLFGCPVHWGSTKQTVVALSSTTAEFIAANDGLQQAEWIQLVKEGNSGAQKEVDIRFQALKDAWRTGVMALEYMPTHENPADLMTKALSRPELHHKRGLCGLGSVLGDDSGAAAYGGGVGLGV
;
A
#
# COMPACT_ATOMS: atom_id res chain seq x y z
N MET A 1 8.52 -22.95 -10.78
CA MET A 1 7.70 -21.72 -10.56
C MET A 1 6.36 -22.10 -9.93
N ARG A 2 6.26 -22.12 -8.59
CA ARG A 2 5.06 -22.60 -7.86
C ARG A 2 3.95 -21.54 -7.78
N TYR A 3 4.32 -20.27 -7.84
CA TYR A 3 3.43 -19.12 -7.66
C TYR A 3 2.48 -18.90 -8.84
N LEU A 4 3.00 -18.94 -10.07
CA LEU A 4 2.19 -18.82 -11.29
C LEU A 4 1.17 -19.96 -11.48
N GLY A 5 1.49 -21.16 -10.98
CA GLY A 5 0.57 -22.30 -11.04
C GLY A 5 -0.61 -22.17 -10.08
N GLN A 6 -0.42 -21.51 -8.92
CA GLN A 6 -1.45 -21.33 -7.90
C GLN A 6 -2.34 -20.11 -8.12
N THR A 7 -1.88 -19.13 -8.90
CA THR A 7 -2.65 -17.91 -9.22
C THR A 7 -3.34 -17.97 -10.59
N ARG A 8 -3.28 -19.12 -11.28
CA ARG A 8 -3.82 -19.27 -12.64
C ARG A 8 -5.33 -19.02 -12.73
N ASN A 9 -6.06 -19.30 -11.66
CA ASN A 9 -7.52 -19.13 -11.57
C ASN A 9 -7.90 -17.96 -10.65
N MET A 10 -6.97 -17.01 -10.46
CA MET A 10 -7.25 -15.82 -9.65
C MET A 10 -7.57 -14.64 -10.54
N GLU A 11 -8.53 -13.83 -10.10
CA GLU A 11 -8.99 -12.63 -10.78
C GLU A 11 -8.96 -11.45 -9.82
N LEU A 12 -8.76 -10.25 -10.38
CA LEU A 12 -8.93 -9.00 -9.64
C LEU A 12 -10.40 -8.62 -9.65
N VAL A 13 -11.03 -8.70 -8.49
CA VAL A 13 -12.41 -8.28 -8.28
C VAL A 13 -12.40 -6.78 -7.97
N LEU A 14 -12.88 -5.99 -8.93
CA LEU A 14 -12.98 -4.54 -8.79
C LEU A 14 -14.41 -4.17 -8.34
N ASN A 15 -14.57 -3.96 -7.04
CA ASN A 15 -15.81 -3.45 -6.46
C ASN A 15 -15.54 -2.10 -5.82
N ALA A 16 -16.22 -1.05 -6.28
CA ALA A 16 -16.09 0.27 -5.68
C ALA A 16 -16.78 0.28 -4.31
N THR A 17 -16.00 0.34 -3.23
CA THR A 17 -16.53 0.29 -1.85
C THR A 17 -16.32 1.58 -1.07
N GLU A 18 -15.32 2.38 -1.45
CA GLU A 18 -14.93 3.61 -0.77
C GLU A 18 -14.82 4.75 -1.77
N GLU A 19 -14.77 5.99 -1.29
CA GLU A 19 -14.46 7.16 -2.11
C GLU A 19 -13.00 7.58 -1.92
N GLY A 20 -12.34 7.98 -3.01
CA GLY A 20 -11.00 8.57 -2.96
C GLY A 20 -9.85 7.59 -3.19
N LEU A 21 -8.64 8.10 -2.96
CA LEU A 21 -7.36 7.40 -3.10
C LEU A 21 -6.82 7.06 -1.72
N ARG A 22 -6.56 5.78 -1.45
CA ARG A 22 -5.86 5.29 -0.25
C ARG A 22 -4.53 4.70 -0.66
N VAL A 23 -3.46 5.00 0.06
CA VAL A 23 -2.14 4.38 -0.13
C VAL A 23 -1.70 3.74 1.18
N ALA A 24 -1.53 2.43 1.16
CA ALA A 24 -0.91 1.69 2.25
C ALA A 24 0.59 1.57 2.00
N THR A 25 1.40 1.71 3.05
CA THR A 25 2.86 1.61 2.98
C THR A 25 3.38 0.70 4.07
N ASP A 26 4.49 0.02 3.81
CA ASP A 26 5.24 -0.76 4.80
C ASP A 26 6.73 -0.69 4.48
N ALA A 27 7.57 -1.01 5.46
CA ALA A 27 9.00 -1.16 5.24
C ALA A 27 9.51 -2.44 5.94
N ASP A 28 10.37 -3.18 5.24
CA ASP A 28 11.12 -4.28 5.81
C ASP A 28 12.55 -3.83 6.12
N TRP A 29 12.85 -3.65 7.41
CA TRP A 29 14.08 -3.02 7.88
C TRP A 29 15.29 -3.93 7.78
N ALA A 30 16.34 -3.41 7.14
CA ALA A 30 17.65 -4.05 7.05
C ALA A 30 17.61 -5.51 6.55
N ASN A 31 16.68 -5.79 5.63
CA ASN A 31 16.50 -7.10 5.03
C ASN A 31 17.68 -7.51 4.13
N ASP A 32 18.38 -6.54 3.52
CA ASP A 32 19.58 -6.85 2.72
C ASP A 32 20.81 -7.13 3.61
N VAL A 33 21.38 -8.33 3.49
CA VAL A 33 22.54 -8.77 4.28
C VAL A 33 23.84 -8.08 3.85
N GLN A 34 23.93 -7.61 2.60
CA GLN A 34 25.15 -7.02 2.03
C GLN A 34 25.29 -5.54 2.36
N ASP A 35 24.22 -4.76 2.21
CA ASP A 35 24.26 -3.30 2.43
C ASP A 35 23.34 -2.81 3.55
N ARG A 36 22.62 -3.71 4.23
CA ARG A 36 21.71 -3.41 5.36
C ARG A 36 20.62 -2.40 5.00
N LYS A 37 20.32 -2.23 3.72
CA LYS A 37 19.24 -1.35 3.27
C LYS A 37 17.88 -2.03 3.47
N SER A 38 16.90 -1.21 3.79
CA SER A 38 15.51 -1.65 3.94
C SER A 38 14.81 -1.70 2.59
N VAL A 39 13.69 -2.41 2.54
CA VAL A 39 12.79 -2.44 1.38
C VAL A 39 11.50 -1.71 1.74
N SER A 40 11.18 -0.64 1.03
CA SER A 40 9.87 0.02 1.10
C SER A 40 8.89 -0.71 0.19
N GLY A 41 7.62 -0.80 0.59
CA GLY A 41 6.56 -1.29 -0.27
C GLY A 41 5.30 -0.47 -0.09
N PHE A 42 4.47 -0.44 -1.13
CA PHE A 42 3.20 0.27 -1.09
C PHE A 42 2.14 -0.44 -1.95
N ALA A 43 0.89 -0.18 -1.61
CA ALA A 43 -0.29 -0.56 -2.39
C ALA A 43 -1.28 0.61 -2.39
N ALA A 44 -1.65 1.07 -3.59
CA ALA A 44 -2.56 2.18 -3.82
C ALA A 44 -3.91 1.67 -4.34
N PHE A 45 -4.97 2.19 -3.71
CA PHE A 45 -6.35 1.82 -3.95
C PHE A 45 -7.14 3.04 -4.38
N LEU A 46 -7.83 2.95 -5.51
CA LEU A 46 -8.77 3.95 -5.96
C LEU A 46 -10.17 3.37 -5.86
N PHE A 47 -11.05 4.04 -5.12
CA PHE A 47 -12.40 3.56 -4.82
C PHE A 47 -12.43 2.17 -4.14
N GLY A 48 -11.44 1.85 -3.31
CA GLY A 48 -11.31 0.52 -2.68
C GLY A 48 -10.74 -0.57 -3.61
N CYS A 49 -10.46 -0.26 -4.88
CA CYS A 49 -9.87 -1.19 -5.84
C CYS A 49 -8.36 -0.95 -5.98
N PRO A 50 -7.50 -1.99 -5.96
CA PRO A 50 -6.06 -1.81 -6.18
C PRO A 50 -5.78 -1.35 -7.61
N VAL A 51 -5.05 -0.25 -7.75
CA VAL A 51 -4.70 0.33 -9.06
C VAL A 51 -3.19 0.40 -9.30
N HIS A 52 -2.39 0.42 -8.23
CA HIS A 52 -0.94 0.53 -8.31
C HIS A 52 -0.28 -0.08 -7.07
N TRP A 53 0.87 -0.71 -7.24
CA TRP A 53 1.64 -1.30 -6.14
C TRP A 53 3.11 -1.38 -6.55
N GLY A 54 3.98 -1.47 -5.56
CA GLY A 54 5.41 -1.55 -5.82
C GLY A 54 6.22 -1.91 -4.58
N SER A 55 7.45 -2.32 -4.84
CA SER A 55 8.46 -2.63 -3.83
C SER A 55 9.79 -2.05 -4.31
N THR A 56 10.42 -1.24 -3.47
CA THR A 56 11.63 -0.48 -3.81
C THR A 56 12.64 -0.62 -2.69
N LYS A 57 13.88 -0.96 -3.05
CA LYS A 57 14.99 -0.94 -2.10
C LYS A 57 15.36 0.51 -1.77
N GLN A 58 15.39 0.86 -0.49
CA GLN A 58 15.73 2.22 -0.04
C GLN A 58 17.16 2.57 -0.47
N THR A 59 17.40 3.82 -0.86
CA THR A 59 18.72 4.28 -1.32
C THR A 59 19.71 4.46 -0.16
N VAL A 60 19.19 4.82 1.01
CA VAL A 60 19.92 5.05 2.26
C VAL A 60 19.70 3.92 3.27
N VAL A 61 20.64 3.75 4.20
CA VAL A 61 20.51 2.80 5.31
C VAL A 61 19.73 3.47 6.43
N ALA A 62 18.54 2.95 6.72
CA ALA A 62 17.72 3.41 7.83
C ALA A 62 18.32 2.99 9.18
N LEU A 63 18.46 3.94 10.10
CA LEU A 63 19.03 3.70 11.43
C LEU A 63 18.07 2.98 12.39
N SER A 64 16.79 2.89 12.04
CA SER A 64 15.75 2.18 12.81
C SER A 64 14.60 1.74 11.90
N SER A 65 13.76 0.83 12.39
CA SER A 65 12.51 0.46 11.71
C SER A 65 11.59 1.67 11.50
N THR A 66 11.48 2.56 12.50
CA THR A 66 10.71 3.80 12.39
C THR A 66 11.23 4.71 11.27
N THR A 67 12.54 4.81 11.11
CA THR A 67 13.14 5.57 9.99
C THR A 67 12.81 4.92 8.64
N ALA A 68 12.82 3.59 8.57
CA ALA A 68 12.48 2.86 7.35
C ALA A 68 11.00 3.03 6.99
N GLU A 69 10.09 2.92 7.96
CA GLU A 69 8.65 3.17 7.80
C GLU A 69 8.39 4.61 7.35
N PHE A 70 9.11 5.58 7.91
CA PHE A 70 8.97 6.98 7.50
C PHE A 70 9.39 7.21 6.04
N ILE A 71 10.47 6.58 5.60
CA ILE A 71 10.91 6.63 4.19
C ILE A 71 9.83 6.01 3.30
N ALA A 72 9.29 4.84 3.66
CA ALA A 72 8.22 4.19 2.90
C ALA A 72 6.94 5.04 2.83
N ALA A 73 6.55 5.71 3.92
CA ALA A 73 5.42 6.63 3.94
C ALA A 73 5.63 7.82 2.99
N ASN A 74 6.83 8.39 2.96
CA ASN A 74 7.18 9.47 2.04
C ASN A 74 7.17 9.00 0.58
N ASP A 75 7.64 7.79 0.30
CA ASP A 75 7.57 7.20 -1.05
C ASP A 75 6.09 7.01 -1.46
N GLY A 76 5.25 6.50 -0.55
CA GLY A 76 3.81 6.35 -0.78
C GLY A 76 3.09 7.67 -1.06
N LEU A 77 3.47 8.76 -0.38
CA LEU A 77 2.93 10.10 -0.68
C LEU A 77 3.26 10.54 -2.10
N GLN A 78 4.51 10.37 -2.55
CA GLN A 78 4.90 10.71 -3.93
C GLN A 78 4.09 9.90 -4.96
N GLN A 79 3.83 8.61 -4.68
CA GLN A 79 2.96 7.80 -5.54
C GLN A 79 1.51 8.32 -5.54
N ALA A 80 1.00 8.76 -4.39
CA ALA A 80 -0.34 9.31 -4.28
C ALA A 80 -0.50 10.60 -5.10
N GLU A 81 0.46 11.52 -4.97
CA GLU A 81 0.50 12.76 -5.76
C GLU A 81 0.57 12.46 -7.25
N TRP A 82 1.40 11.51 -7.67
CA TRP A 82 1.46 11.10 -9.07
C TRP A 82 0.12 10.57 -9.60
N ILE A 83 -0.57 9.73 -8.84
CA ILE A 83 -1.90 9.22 -9.22
C ILE A 83 -2.92 10.36 -9.33
N GLN A 84 -2.87 11.34 -8.42
CA GLN A 84 -3.74 12.51 -8.48
C GLN A 84 -3.47 13.37 -9.73
N LEU A 85 -2.21 13.64 -10.05
CA LEU A 85 -1.83 14.37 -11.26
C LEU A 85 -2.29 13.67 -12.54
N VAL A 86 -2.13 12.34 -12.59
CA VAL A 86 -2.61 11.52 -13.71
C VAL A 86 -4.14 11.58 -13.81
N LYS A 87 -4.86 11.52 -12.68
CA LYS A 87 -6.32 11.65 -12.63
C LYS A 87 -6.79 13.01 -13.15
N GLU A 88 -6.06 14.08 -12.86
CA GLU A 88 -6.37 15.45 -13.30
C GLU A 88 -5.94 15.73 -14.76
N GLY A 89 -5.29 14.77 -15.42
CA GLY A 89 -4.82 14.91 -16.80
C GLY A 89 -3.63 15.85 -16.95
N ASN A 90 -2.97 16.22 -15.86
CA ASN A 90 -1.84 17.14 -15.85
C ASN A 90 -0.51 16.36 -15.83
N SER A 91 -0.17 15.76 -16.97
CA SER A 91 1.06 14.97 -17.17
C SER A 91 2.34 15.83 -17.34
N GLY A 92 2.23 17.14 -17.12
CA GLY A 92 3.31 18.11 -17.24
C GLY A 92 4.23 18.15 -16.03
N ALA A 93 5.39 17.50 -16.16
CA ALA A 93 6.58 17.60 -15.31
C ALA A 93 6.46 17.02 -13.89
N GLN A 94 6.85 15.74 -13.77
CA GLN A 94 7.50 15.28 -12.55
C GLN A 94 8.74 16.14 -12.31
N LYS A 95 8.64 17.08 -11.36
CA LYS A 95 9.84 17.58 -10.69
C LYS A 95 10.21 16.50 -9.70
N GLU A 96 11.44 16.02 -9.77
CA GLU A 96 12.04 15.24 -8.69
C GLU A 96 11.71 15.96 -7.38
N VAL A 97 10.79 15.39 -6.59
CA VAL A 97 10.46 15.92 -5.29
C VAL A 97 11.68 15.59 -4.46
N ASP A 98 12.56 16.57 -4.30
CA ASP A 98 13.68 16.50 -3.39
C ASP A 98 13.11 16.01 -2.05
N ILE A 99 13.47 14.79 -1.66
CA ILE A 99 12.90 14.09 -0.51
C ILE A 99 13.29 14.90 0.72
N ARG A 100 12.42 15.83 1.07
CA ARG A 100 12.49 16.58 2.31
C ARG A 100 11.32 16.09 3.10
N PHE A 101 11.62 15.42 4.21
CA PHE A 101 10.72 14.97 5.28
C PHE A 101 9.61 15.98 5.68
N GLN A 102 9.76 17.23 5.25
CA GLN A 102 8.81 18.32 5.37
C GLN A 102 7.57 18.15 4.48
N ALA A 103 7.66 17.57 3.28
CA ALA A 103 6.51 17.38 2.38
C ALA A 103 5.41 16.52 3.02
N LEU A 104 5.79 15.38 3.63
CA LEU A 104 4.86 14.54 4.38
C LEU A 104 4.22 15.30 5.56
N LYS A 105 5.02 16.09 6.30
CA LYS A 105 4.49 16.89 7.42
C LYS A 105 3.56 18.00 6.94
N ASP A 106 3.89 18.63 5.83
CA ASP A 106 3.14 19.75 5.27
C ASP A 106 1.82 19.26 4.68
N ALA A 107 1.82 18.15 3.92
CA ALA A 107 0.61 17.53 3.40
C ALA A 107 -0.38 17.13 4.52
N TRP A 108 0.14 16.64 5.64
CA TRP A 108 -0.68 16.34 6.83
C TRP A 108 -1.23 17.62 7.47
N ARG A 109 -0.39 18.65 7.63
CA ARG A 109 -0.78 19.94 8.25
C ARG A 109 -1.80 20.72 7.43
N THR A 110 -1.70 20.67 6.11
CA THR A 110 -2.63 21.35 5.20
C THR A 110 -3.94 20.60 5.02
N GLY A 111 -4.06 19.39 5.57
CA GLY A 111 -5.25 18.55 5.44
C GLY A 111 -5.43 17.95 4.04
N VAL A 112 -4.38 17.98 3.21
CA VAL A 112 -4.39 17.35 1.88
C VAL A 112 -4.34 15.82 1.98
N MET A 113 -3.83 15.29 3.10
CA MET A 113 -3.87 13.87 3.41
C MET A 113 -4.20 13.61 4.89
N ALA A 114 -4.84 12.47 5.14
CA ALA A 114 -4.99 11.89 6.47
C ALA A 114 -4.00 10.72 6.62
N LEU A 115 -3.30 10.67 7.75
CA LEU A 115 -2.46 9.54 8.10
C LEU A 115 -3.24 8.64 9.05
N GLU A 116 -3.52 7.42 8.64
CA GLU A 116 -4.24 6.42 9.43
C GLU A 116 -3.30 5.26 9.75
N TYR A 117 -3.32 4.81 11.00
CA TYR A 117 -2.58 3.62 11.40
C TYR A 117 -3.30 2.38 10.86
N MET A 118 -2.57 1.54 10.14
CA MET A 118 -3.04 0.25 9.65
C MET A 118 -2.40 -0.89 10.45
N PRO A 119 -3.19 -1.75 11.13
CA PRO A 119 -2.64 -2.92 11.81
C PRO A 119 -1.90 -3.85 10.84
N THR A 120 -0.80 -4.49 11.28
CA THR A 120 0.04 -5.36 10.43
C THR A 120 -0.73 -6.50 9.75
N HIS A 121 -1.78 -7.03 10.39
CA HIS A 121 -2.60 -8.09 9.80
C HIS A 121 -3.49 -7.57 8.66
N GLU A 122 -3.86 -6.29 8.70
CA GLU A 122 -4.70 -5.60 7.71
C GLU A 122 -3.90 -4.76 6.71
N ASN A 123 -2.57 -4.67 6.84
CA ASN A 123 -1.75 -3.88 5.92
C ASN A 123 -1.46 -4.66 4.61
N PRO A 124 -2.02 -4.25 3.46
CA PRO A 124 -1.76 -4.92 2.18
C PRO A 124 -0.35 -4.67 1.65
N ALA A 125 0.34 -3.61 2.09
CA ALA A 125 1.72 -3.32 1.68
C ALA A 125 2.72 -4.39 2.15
N ASP A 126 2.36 -5.19 3.16
CA ASP A 126 3.16 -6.33 3.61
C ASP A 126 3.36 -7.39 2.52
N LEU A 127 2.44 -7.47 1.54
CA LEU A 127 2.63 -8.35 0.37
C LEU A 127 3.85 -7.94 -0.46
N MET A 128 4.24 -6.66 -0.39
CA MET A 128 5.31 -6.08 -1.19
C MET A 128 6.66 -6.08 -0.46
N THR A 129 6.64 -6.21 0.87
CA THR A 129 7.83 -6.08 1.71
C THR A 129 8.23 -7.39 2.39
N LYS A 130 7.28 -8.27 2.71
CA LYS A 130 7.51 -9.45 3.58
C LYS A 130 7.30 -10.77 2.84
N ALA A 131 8.12 -11.75 3.18
CA ALA A 131 7.87 -13.15 2.83
C ALA A 131 6.83 -13.74 3.79
N LEU A 132 5.56 -13.71 3.38
CA LEU A 132 4.43 -14.09 4.24
C LEU A 132 4.22 -15.62 4.30
N SER A 133 3.65 -16.08 5.42
CA SER A 133 3.12 -17.44 5.51
C SER A 133 1.92 -17.62 4.56
N ARG A 134 1.59 -18.87 4.21
CA ARG A 134 0.45 -19.12 3.30
C ARG A 134 -0.88 -18.54 3.82
N PRO A 135 -1.27 -18.72 5.09
CA PRO A 135 -2.52 -18.13 5.59
C PRO A 135 -2.55 -16.61 5.50
N GLU A 136 -1.44 -15.94 5.86
CA GLU A 136 -1.33 -14.48 5.76
C GLU A 136 -1.36 -14.01 4.31
N LEU A 137 -0.70 -14.74 3.40
CA LEU A 137 -0.73 -14.46 1.97
C LEU A 137 -2.16 -14.55 1.41
N HIS A 138 -2.94 -15.57 1.79
CA HIS A 138 -4.33 -15.72 1.38
C HIS A 138 -5.19 -14.57 1.92
N HIS A 139 -5.05 -14.24 3.20
CA HIS A 139 -5.79 -13.14 3.82
C HIS A 139 -5.50 -11.79 3.13
N LYS A 140 -4.21 -11.43 2.98
CA LYS A 140 -3.81 -10.14 2.39
C LYS A 140 -4.12 -10.05 0.90
N ARG A 141 -4.16 -11.18 0.18
CA ARG A 141 -4.68 -11.22 -1.21
C ARG A 141 -6.16 -10.85 -1.27
N GLY A 142 -6.96 -11.31 -0.30
CA GLY A 142 -8.36 -10.91 -0.18
C GLY A 142 -8.53 -9.40 0.00
N LEU A 143 -7.65 -8.77 0.79
CA LEU A 143 -7.64 -7.31 0.96
C LEU A 143 -7.38 -6.56 -0.36
N CYS A 144 -6.60 -7.16 -1.24
CA CYS A 144 -6.32 -6.64 -2.59
C CYS A 144 -7.31 -7.14 -3.65
N GLY A 145 -8.47 -7.69 -3.27
CA GLY A 145 -9.48 -8.15 -4.23
C GLY A 145 -9.03 -9.31 -5.13
N LEU A 146 -7.96 -10.04 -4.77
CA LEU A 146 -7.52 -11.23 -5.52
C LEU A 146 -8.35 -12.44 -5.07
N GLY A 147 -9.42 -12.75 -5.81
CA GLY A 147 -10.33 -13.88 -5.56
C GLY A 147 -10.08 -15.07 -6.49
N SER A 148 -10.56 -16.27 -6.14
CA SER A 148 -10.50 -17.47 -6.98
C SER A 148 -11.85 -17.75 -7.66
N VAL A 149 -11.84 -18.13 -8.94
CA VAL A 149 -13.04 -18.44 -9.75
C VAL A 149 -13.78 -19.70 -9.28
N LEU A 150 -13.12 -20.55 -8.48
CA LEU A 150 -13.77 -21.71 -7.88
C LEU A 150 -14.40 -21.25 -6.57
N GLY A 151 -15.73 -21.10 -6.60
CA GLY A 151 -16.53 -20.56 -5.52
C GLY A 151 -16.24 -21.21 -4.18
N ASP A 152 -15.69 -20.40 -3.27
CA ASP A 152 -16.00 -20.47 -1.86
C ASP A 152 -16.91 -19.27 -1.58
N ASP A 153 -18.23 -19.51 -1.62
CA ASP A 153 -19.30 -18.64 -1.09
C ASP A 153 -19.24 -18.60 0.45
N SER A 154 -18.07 -18.27 0.99
CA SER A 154 -17.90 -18.06 2.43
C SER A 154 -16.95 -16.91 2.67
N GLY A 155 -17.54 -15.72 2.79
CA GLY A 155 -16.87 -14.59 3.43
C GLY A 155 -16.64 -13.36 2.54
N ALA A 156 -17.65 -12.93 1.79
CA ALA A 156 -17.90 -11.49 1.65
C ALA A 156 -18.26 -10.91 3.03
N ALA A 157 -17.28 -10.89 3.94
CA ALA A 157 -17.37 -10.12 5.17
C ALA A 157 -17.16 -8.67 4.75
N ALA A 158 -18.31 -7.99 4.65
CA ALA A 158 -18.42 -6.56 4.57
C ALA A 158 -17.35 -5.86 5.41
N TYR A 159 -16.51 -5.06 4.75
CA TYR A 159 -15.92 -3.89 5.40
C TYR A 159 -17.04 -2.87 5.63
N GLY A 160 -17.91 -3.21 6.57
CA GLY A 160 -18.92 -2.36 7.19
C GLY A 160 -18.46 -2.02 8.61
N GLY A 161 -17.39 -1.23 8.71
CA GLY A 161 -16.95 -0.61 9.95
C GLY A 161 -17.65 0.73 10.15
N GLY A 162 -18.93 0.71 10.53
CA GLY A 162 -19.62 1.91 10.96
C GLY A 162 -18.99 2.45 12.23
N VAL A 163 -18.29 3.57 12.14
CA VAL A 163 -17.99 4.41 13.31
C VAL A 163 -19.05 5.51 13.35
N GLY A 164 -20.14 5.24 14.08
CA GLY A 164 -21.04 6.27 14.52
C GLY A 164 -20.40 7.08 15.64
N LEU A 165 -20.19 8.37 15.38
CA LEU A 165 -20.21 9.47 16.35
C LEU A 165 -20.93 10.58 15.58
N GLY A 166 -22.20 10.91 15.84
CA GLY A 166 -22.76 11.23 17.14
C GLY A 166 -22.77 12.76 17.24
N VAL A 167 -23.86 13.35 16.72
CA VAL A 167 -24.37 14.74 16.88
C VAL A 167 -23.38 15.87 17.18
#